data_AF-A0A0F3NGL9-F1
#
_entry.id   AF-A0A0F3NGL9-F1
#
_cell.length_a   1.000
_cell.length_b   1.000
_cell.length_c   1.000
_cell.angle_alpha   90.00
_cell.angle_beta   90.00
_cell.angle_gamma   90.00
#
_symmetry.space_group_name_H-M   'P 1'
#
loop_
_entity.id
_entity.type
_entity.pdbx_description
1 polymer ?
#
loop_
_entity_poly.entity_id
_entity_poly.type
_entity_poly.pdbx_seq_one_letter_code
_entity_poly.pdbx_strand_id
1 'polypeptide(L)' 'MLGSEVTEMINGYIVGRQLEATDLDIAHTIFPHPTLSEMMHSAVLSAWKEPLDS' A
#
# COMPACT_ATOMS: atom_id res chain seq x y z
N MET A 1 -2.01 -1.69 10.32
CA MET A 1 -3.24 -1.03 9.82
C MET A 1 -4.30 -1.14 10.89
N LEU A 2 -5.02 -0.05 11.15
CA LEU A 2 -6.14 0.00 12.10
C LEU A 2 -7.22 0.84 11.45
N GLY A 3 -8.45 0.35 11.36
CA GLY A 3 -9.54 1.02 10.66
C GLY A 3 -10.55 0.06 10.04
N SER A 4 -11.44 0.60 9.19
CA SER A 4 -12.35 -0.19 8.36
C SER A 4 -11.60 -0.90 7.23
N GLU A 5 -12.11 -2.06 6.81
CA GLU A 5 -11.64 -2.79 5.62
C GLU A 5 -10.14 -3.16 5.64
N VAL A 6 -9.56 -3.30 6.84
CA VAL A 6 -8.14 -3.67 7.01
C VAL A 6 -7.84 -5.07 6.52
N THR A 7 -8.82 -5.97 6.52
CA THR A 7 -8.71 -7.33 6.02
C THR A 7 -8.47 -7.36 4.51
N GLU A 8 -9.16 -6.50 3.78
CA GLU A 8 -9.08 -6.30 2.34
C GLU A 8 -7.74 -5.68 1.96
N MET A 9 -7.29 -4.68 2.73
CA MET A 9 -5.96 -4.10 2.53
C MET A 9 -4.83 -5.10 2.82
N ILE A 10 -4.92 -5.87 3.91
CA ILE A 10 -3.92 -6.89 4.25
C ILE A 10 -3.84 -7.97 3.17
N ASN A 11 -4.96 -8.33 2.54
CA ASN A 11 -4.98 -9.30 1.44
C ASN A 11 -4.08 -8.86 0.27
N GLY A 12 -4.02 -7.56 -0.05
CA GLY A 12 -3.10 -7.03 -1.06
C GLY A 12 -1.62 -7.30 -0.72
N TYR A 13 -1.24 -7.16 0.55
CA TYR A 13 0.13 -7.52 0.99
C TYR A 13 0.38 -9.03 0.95
N ILE A 14 -0.62 -9.86 1.21
CA ILE A 14 -0.48 -11.32 1.11
C ILE A 14 -0.21 -11.72 -0.34
N VAL A 15 -0.93 -11.13 -1.31
CA VAL A 15 -0.67 -11.33 -2.74
C VAL A 15 0.73 -10.86 -3.12
N GLY A 16 1.12 -9.65 -2.69
CA GLY A 16 2.48 -9.14 -2.92
C GLY A 16 3.57 -10.04 -2.34
N ARG A 17 3.38 -10.54 -1.11
CA ARG A 17 4.30 -11.49 -0.46
C ARG A 17 4.42 -12.79 -1.24
N GLN A 18 3.31 -13.29 -1.80
CA GLN A 18 3.31 -14.51 -2.61
C GLN A 18 4.03 -14.33 -3.95
N LEU A 19 4.03 -13.11 -4.49
CA LEU A 19 4.77 -12.72 -5.69
C LEU A 19 6.23 -12.32 -5.39
N GLU A 20 6.65 -12.38 -4.12
CA GLU A 20 7.95 -11.87 -3.67
C GLU A 20 8.16 -10.38 -4.02
N ALA A 21 7.05 -9.62 -4.06
CA ALA A 21 7.06 -8.20 -4.37
C ALA A 21 7.83 -7.40 -3.32
N THR A 22 8.57 -6.43 -3.81
CA THR A 22 9.34 -5.46 -3.02
C THR A 22 8.51 -4.21 -2.72
N ASP A 23 9.01 -3.35 -1.84
CA ASP A 23 8.43 -2.03 -1.59
C ASP A 23 8.41 -1.15 -2.85
N LEU A 24 9.43 -1.27 -3.71
CA LEU A 24 9.46 -0.65 -5.04
C LEU A 24 8.27 -1.05 -5.93
N ASP A 25 7.88 -2.33 -5.90
CA ASP A 25 6.76 -2.82 -6.70
C ASP A 25 5.43 -2.22 -6.21
N ILE A 26 5.29 -2.05 -4.89
CA ILE A 26 4.12 -1.41 -4.30
C ILE A 26 4.09 0.09 -4.60
N ALA A 27 5.24 0.78 -4.57
CA ALA A 27 5.35 2.20 -4.93
C ALA A 27 5.04 2.47 -6.42
N HIS A 28 5.32 1.50 -7.30
CA HIS A 28 4.98 1.59 -8.72
C HIS A 28 3.61 0.99 -9.08
N THR A 29 2.86 0.48 -8.10
CA THR A 29 1.50 -0.03 -8.32
C THR A 29 0.49 1.12 -8.28
N ILE A 30 -0.41 1.16 -9.27
CA ILE A 30 -1.47 2.16 -9.34
C ILE A 30 -2.67 1.70 -8.51
N PHE A 31 -2.98 2.46 -7.47
CA PHE A 31 -4.19 2.28 -6.67
C PHE A 31 -5.31 3.20 -7.20
N PRO A 32 -6.54 2.69 -7.41
CA PRO A 32 -7.66 3.52 -7.83
C PRO A 32 -7.97 4.62 -6.81
N HIS A 33 -8.36 5.80 -7.29
CA HIS A 33 -8.81 6.92 -6.45
C HIS A 33 -10.33 7.12 -6.52
N PRO A 34 -11.04 7.44 -5.41
CA PRO A 34 -10.60 7.49 -4.01
C PRO A 34 -10.84 6.15 -3.28
N THR A 35 -9.78 5.51 -2.75
CA THR A 35 -9.90 4.23 -2.04
C THR A 35 -9.01 4.14 -0.80
N LEU A 36 -9.39 3.28 0.16
CA LEU A 36 -8.59 3.03 1.37
C LEU A 36 -7.24 2.37 1.05
N SER A 37 -7.12 1.66 -0.07
CA SER A 37 -5.86 1.03 -0.47
C SER A 37 -4.79 2.04 -0.87
N GLU A 38 -5.13 3.31 -1.11
CA GLU A 38 -4.14 4.41 -1.20
C GLU A 38 -3.29 4.51 0.08
N MET A 39 -3.83 4.15 1.25
CA MET A 39 -3.05 4.11 2.49
C MET A 39 -1.93 3.07 2.45
N MET A 40 -2.08 1.97 1.70
CA MET A 40 -1.01 0.99 1.48
C MET A 40 0.16 1.63 0.73
N HIS A 41 -0.15 2.44 -0.28
CA HIS A 41 0.81 3.17 -1.08
C HIS A 41 1.51 4.27 -0.26
N SER A 42 0.72 5.12 0.42
CA SER A 42 1.26 6.21 1.25
C SER A 42 2.13 5.68 2.39
N ALA A 43 1.82 4.50 2.95
CA ALA A 43 2.66 3.87 3.98
C ALA A 43 4.06 3.50 3.46
N VAL A 44 4.15 2.95 2.24
CA VAL A 44 5.44 2.58 1.61
C VAL A 44 6.26 3.83 1.30
N LEU A 45 5.65 4.84 0.70
CA LEU A 45 6.33 6.10 0.37
C LEU A 45 6.78 6.86 1.62
N SER A 46 5.98 6.83 2.70
CA SER A 46 6.38 7.40 3.99
C SER A 46 7.59 6.68 4.60
N ALA A 47 7.72 5.36 4.41
CA ALA A 47 8.91 4.62 4.84
C ALA A 47 10.18 5.05 4.09
N TRP A 48 10.02 5.52 2.85
CA TRP A 48 11.07 6.07 2.01
C TRP A 48 11.35 7.56 2.25
N LYS A 49 10.61 8.18 3.19
CA LYS A 49 10.65 9.63 3.49
C LYS A 49 10.20 10.51 2.32
N GLU A 50 9.35 9.99 1.44
CA GLU A 50 8.75 10.70 0.31
C GLU A 50 7.21 10.67 0.42
N PRO A 51 6.60 11.25 1.48
CA PRO A 51 5.16 11.18 1.68
C PRO A 51 4.39 11.87 0.54
N LEU A 52 3.29 11.26 0.09
CA LEU A 52 2.39 11.84 -0.92
C LEU A 52 1.68 13.10 -0.40
N ASP A 53 1.33 13.09 0.88
CA ASP A 53 0.61 14.15 1.56
C ASP A 53 1.49 14.71 2.69
N SER A 54 2.02 15.92 2.50
CA SER A 54 2.87 16.64 3.47
C SER A 54 2.08 17.46 4.48
#